data_AF-A0A1G9P8F6-F1
#
_entry.id   AF-A0A1G9P8F6-F1
#
_cell.length_a   1.000
_cell.length_b   1.000
_cell.length_c   1.000
_cell.angle_alpha   90.00
_cell.angle_beta   90.00
_cell.angle_gamma   90.00
#
_symmetry.space_group_name_H-M   'P 1'
#
loop_
_entity.id
_entity.type
_entity.pdbx_description
1 polymer ?
#
loop_
_entity_poly.entity_id
_entity_poly.type
_entity_poly.pdbx_seq_one_letter_code
_entity_poly.pdbx_strand_id
1 'polypeptide(L)' 'MAIEGETLKEIVVSVVAVGFFIALIIGIGTVYGTELAGMGGLALVGAIVLFVIAMAVVGLVLSR' A
#
# COMPACT_ATOMS: atom_id res chain seq x y z
N MET A 1 -13.47 -5.63 -26.34
CA MET A 1 -12.60 -4.66 -25.65
C MET A 1 -11.38 -5.43 -25.18
N ALA A 2 -10.29 -5.40 -25.95
CA ALA A 2 -9.04 -6.01 -25.54
C ALA A 2 -8.36 -5.03 -24.58
N ILE A 3 -8.04 -5.48 -23.36
CA ILE A 3 -7.23 -4.69 -22.45
C ILE A 3 -5.87 -4.50 -23.13
N GLU A 4 -5.52 -3.26 -23.44
CA GLU A 4 -4.18 -2.92 -23.92
C GLU A 4 -3.16 -3.29 -22.83
N GLY A 5 -2.01 -3.85 -23.22
CA GLY A 5 -1.03 -4.38 -22.27
C GLY A 5 -0.52 -3.32 -21.27
N GLU A 6 -0.58 -2.05 -21.66
CA GLU A 6 -0.27 -0.91 -20.81
C GLU A 6 -1.31 -0.70 -19.70
N THR A 7 -2.60 -0.74 -20.04
CA THR A 7 -3.70 -0.68 -19.07
C THR A 7 -3.66 -1.86 -18.09
N LEU A 8 -3.32 -3.06 -18.58
CA LEU A 8 -3.15 -4.23 -17.70
C LEU A 8 -2.03 -4.00 -16.67
N LYS A 9 -0.92 -3.41 -17.09
CA LYS A 9 0.24 -3.14 -16.24
C LYS A 9 -0.12 -2.15 -15.14
N GLU A 10 -0.86 -1.10 -15.47
CA GLU A 10 -1.33 -0.11 -14.50
C GLU A 10 -2.25 -0.72 -13.43
N ILE A 11 -3.20 -1.56 -13.84
CA ILE A 11 -4.08 -2.29 -12.92
C ILE A 11 -3.26 -3.20 -12.00
N VAL A 12 -2.34 -3.99 -12.57
CA VAL A 12 -1.51 -4.92 -11.79
C VAL A 12 -0.66 -4.18 -10.76
N VAL A 13 -0.01 -3.08 -11.15
CA VAL A 13 0.82 -2.30 -10.23
C VAL A 13 -0.02 -1.72 -9.09
N SER A 14 -1.20 -1.19 -9.39
CA SER A 14 -2.12 -0.65 -8.38
C SER A 14 -2.60 -1.73 -7.41
N VAL A 15 -2.99 -2.91 -7.92
CA VAL A 15 -3.41 -4.05 -7.09
C VAL A 15 -2.28 -4.55 -6.20
N VAL A 16 -1.06 -4.64 -6.73
CA VAL A 16 0.12 -5.04 -5.95
C VAL A 16 0.42 -4.04 -4.84
N ALA A 17 0.33 -2.73 -5.11
CA ALA A 17 0.54 -1.70 -4.11
C ALA A 17 -0.49 -1.79 -2.96
N VAL A 18 -1.76 -2.00 -3.29
CA VAL A 18 -2.82 -2.20 -2.28
C VAL A 18 -2.59 -3.48 -1.49
N GLY A 19 -2.25 -4.58 -2.15
CA GLY A 19 -1.94 -5.86 -1.49
C GLY A 19 -0.77 -5.75 -0.51
N PHE A 20 0.29 -5.03 -0.91
CA PHE A 20 1.42 -4.72 -0.03
C PHE A 20 0.99 -3.93 1.21
N PHE A 21 0.12 -2.94 1.06
CA PHE A 21 -0.37 -2.16 2.19
C PHE A 21 -1.20 -2.99 3.17
N ILE A 22 -2.07 -3.86 2.66
CA ILE A 22 -2.84 -4.80 3.49
C ILE A 22 -1.90 -5.71 4.28
N ALA A 23 -0.88 -6.27 3.63
CA ALA A 23 0.13 -7.11 4.30
C ALA A 23 0.87 -6.36 5.41
N LEU A 24 1.19 -5.08 5.19
CA LEU A 24 1.80 -4.21 6.21
C LEU A 24 0.91 -4.03 7.43
N ILE A 25 -0.38 -3.73 7.23
CA ILE A 25 -1.34 -3.57 8.33
C ILE A 25 -1.46 -4.87 9.13
N ILE A 26 -1.58 -6.01 8.43
CA ILE A 26 -1.62 -7.32 9.08
C ILE A 26 -0.36 -7.54 9.91
N GLY A 27 0.82 -7.27 9.35
CA GLY A 27 2.09 -7.38 10.06
C GLY A 27 2.18 -6.49 11.30
N ILE A 28 1.63 -5.28 11.25
CA ILE A 28 1.57 -4.39 12.42
C ILE A 28 0.64 -4.98 13.47
N GLY A 29 -0.52 -5.50 13.07
CA GLY A 29 -1.47 -6.14 13.97
C GLY A 29 -0.90 -7.41 14.64
N THR A 30 -0.08 -8.20 13.93
CA THR A 30 0.56 -9.38 14.51
C THR A 30 1.69 -9.02 15.49
N VAL A 31 2.39 -7.92 15.28
CA VAL A 31 3.51 -7.47 16.15
C VAL A 31 3.02 -6.72 17.38
N TYR A 32 2.06 -5.81 17.22
CA TYR A 32 1.62 -4.90 18.29
C TYR A 32 0.28 -5.30 18.93
N GLY A 33 -0.40 -6.32 18.39
CA GLY A 33 -1.72 -6.74 18.84
C GLY A 33 -2.85 -5.82 18.37
N THR A 34 -4.08 -6.15 18.77
CA THR A 34 -5.30 -5.40 18.38
C THR A 34 -5.55 -4.15 19.23
N GLU A 35 -4.84 -4.02 20.35
CA GLU A 35 -4.89 -2.86 21.22
C GLU A 35 -3.88 -1.84 20.66
N LEU A 36 -4.27 -1.05 19.65
CA LEU A 36 -3.41 -0.06 18.98
C LEU A 36 -3.00 1.15 19.88
N ALA A 37 -2.93 0.96 21.19
CA ALA A 37 -2.47 1.96 22.13
C ALA A 37 -0.94 2.12 22.08
N GLY A 38 -0.45 3.35 22.23
CA GLY A 38 0.99 3.64 22.25
C GLY A 38 1.67 3.46 20.88
N MET A 39 2.74 2.65 20.83
CA MET A 39 3.56 2.51 19.60
C MET A 39 2.83 1.84 18.43
N GLY A 40 1.86 0.95 18.68
CA GLY A 40 1.10 0.29 17.61
C GLY A 40 0.30 1.27 16.76
N GLY A 41 -0.32 2.27 17.39
CA GLY A 41 -1.05 3.34 16.69
C GLY A 41 -0.13 4.22 15.84
N LEU A 42 1.05 4.59 16.38
CA LEU A 42 2.04 5.36 15.61
C LEU A 42 2.61 4.55 14.43
N ALA A 43 2.84 3.24 14.61
CA ALA A 43 3.26 2.35 13.54
C ALA A 43 2.21 2.27 12.42
N LEU A 44 0.93 2.19 12.77
CA LEU A 44 -0.17 2.20 11.79
C LEU A 44 -0.21 3.52 11.01
N VAL A 45 -0.14 4.66 11.71
CA VAL A 45 -0.10 5.98 11.06
C VAL A 45 1.11 6.10 10.14
N GLY A 46 2.29 5.65 10.58
CA GLY A 46 3.49 5.61 9.76
C GLY A 46 3.34 4.75 8.50
N ALA A 47 2.67 3.59 8.61
CA ALA A 47 2.38 2.73 7.46
C ALA A 47 1.41 3.37 6.47
N ILE A 48 0.40 4.11 6.95
CA ILE A 48 -0.51 4.89 6.10
C ILE A 48 0.27 5.96 5.34
N VAL A 49 1.13 6.73 6.02
CA VAL A 49 1.95 7.77 5.39
C VAL A 49 2.87 7.16 4.34
N LEU A 50 3.54 6.05 4.66
CA LEU A 50 4.36 5.30 3.72
C LEU A 50 3.55 4.88 2.49
N PHE A 51 2.34 4.36 2.68
CA PHE A 51 1.48 3.94 1.58
C PHE A 51 1.06 5.08 0.65
N VAL A 52 0.71 6.24 1.21
CA VAL A 52 0.39 7.44 0.42
C VAL A 52 1.60 7.86 -0.43
N ILE A 53 2.80 7.85 0.16
CA ILE A 53 4.04 8.16 -0.59
C ILE A 53 4.29 7.11 -1.67
N ALA A 54 4.12 5.83 -1.36
CA ALA A 54 4.29 4.75 -2.33
C ALA A 54 3.33 4.90 -3.52
N MET A 55 2.06 5.24 -3.27
CA MET A 55 1.08 5.50 -4.33
C MET A 55 1.42 6.74 -5.15
N ALA A 56 1.95 7.80 -4.52
CA ALA A 56 2.44 8.96 -5.25
C ALA A 56 3.61 8.60 -6.17
N VAL A 57 4.56 7.80 -5.70
CA VAL A 57 5.69 7.29 -6.51
C VAL A 57 5.19 6.40 -7.64
N VAL A 58 4.25 5.49 -7.38
CA VAL A 58 3.63 4.64 -8.41
C VAL A 58 2.98 5.49 -9.49
N GLY A 59 2.20 6.51 -9.11
CA GLY A 59 1.59 7.44 -10.06
C GLY A 59 2.61 8.20 -10.91
N LEU A 60 3.72 8.65 -10.30
CA LEU A 60 4.82 9.29 -11.04
C LEU A 60 5.56 8.34 -11.98
N VAL A 61 5.70 7.06 -11.61
CA VAL A 61 6.34 6.04 -12.44
C VAL A 61 5.44 5.62 -13.59
N LEU A 62 4.13 5.49 -13.38
CA LEU A 62 3.16 5.16 -14.44
C LEU A 62 2.91 6.32 -15.40
N SER A 63 3.01 7.57 -14.91
CA SER A 63 2.90 8.76 -15.75
C SER A 63 4.08 8.95 -16.72
N ARG A 64 5.10 8.07 -16.67
CA ARG A 64 6.27 8.07 -17.55
C ARG A 64 6.27 6.84 -18.44
#